data_AF-A0A970F672-F1
#
_entry.id   AF-A0A970F672-F1
#
_cell.length_a   1.000
_cell.length_b   1.000
_cell.length_c   1.000
_cell.angle_alpha   90.00
_cell.angle_beta   90.00
_cell.angle_gamma   90.00
#
_symmetry.space_group_name_H-M   'P 1'
#
loop_
_entity.id
_entity.type
_entity.pdbx_description
1 polymer ?
#
loop_
_entity_poly.entity_id
_entity_poly.type
_entity_poly.pdbx_seq_one_letter_code
_entity_poly.pdbx_strand_id
1 'polypeptide(L)'
;MEQYFAFQLHITDKCDQRCQHCYIFSDNNSALHNELTYEQIVNIIDNSIEMCQKVNRTPYFYITGGDPILHSDFWNILHLLKMRRVVKNPQFRFLTSN
;
A
#
# COMPACT_ATOMS: atom_id res chain seq x y z
N MET A 1 -12.21 18.83 8.80
CA MET A 1 -11.05 17.95 8.57
C MET A 1 -11.55 16.70 7.88
N GLU A 2 -10.96 16.28 6.76
CA GLU A 2 -11.31 14.98 6.15
C GLU A 2 -10.96 13.88 7.17
N GLN A 3 -11.91 13.00 7.50
CA GLN A 3 -11.69 11.93 8.45
C GLN A 3 -11.10 10.73 7.70
N TYR A 4 -9.77 10.61 7.71
CA TYR A 4 -9.07 9.51 7.06
C TYR A 4 -9.04 8.25 7.94
N PHE A 5 -8.91 7.09 7.30
CA PHE A 5 -8.49 5.85 7.93
C PHE A 5 -7.21 5.38 7.25
N ALA A 6 -6.13 5.30 8.02
CA ALA A 6 -4.82 4.95 7.51
C ALA A 6 -4.60 3.44 7.52
N PHE A 7 -4.17 2.90 6.38
CA PHE A 7 -3.72 1.52 6.22
C PHE A 7 -2.21 1.52 5.98
N GLN A 8 -1.48 0.72 6.74
CA GLN A 8 -0.09 0.40 6.45
C GLN A 8 -0.07 -0.93 5.71
N LEU A 9 0.15 -0.91 4.40
CA LEU A 9 0.13 -2.10 3.55
C LEU A 9 1.57 -2.54 3.28
N HIS A 10 1.99 -3.58 3.98
CA HIS A 10 3.30 -4.24 3.80
C HIS A 10 3.18 -5.19 2.61
N ILE A 11 3.77 -4.81 1.47
CA ILE A 11 3.64 -5.60 0.24
C ILE A 11 4.78 -6.62 0.09
N THR A 12 5.92 -6.38 0.72
CA THR A 12 7.10 -7.26 0.65
C THR A 12 7.93 -7.17 1.93
N ASP A 13 8.59 -8.26 2.30
CA ASP A 13 9.64 -8.25 3.35
C ASP A 13 11.04 -8.09 2.76
N LYS A 14 11.17 -8.08 1.42
CA LYS A 14 12.45 -7.90 0.73
C LYS A 14 12.97 -6.49 1.00
N CYS A 15 14.23 -6.38 1.41
CA CYS A 15 14.93 -5.13 1.59
C CYS A 15 16.41 -5.33 1.21
N ASP A 16 16.99 -4.37 0.50
CA ASP A 16 18.43 -4.36 0.17
C ASP A 16 19.28 -3.77 1.32
N GLN A 17 18.63 -3.21 2.34
CA GLN A 17 19.26 -2.71 3.55
C GLN A 17 19.25 -3.73 4.70
N ARG A 18 20.12 -3.52 5.69
CA ARG A 18 20.26 -4.35 6.91
C ARG A 18 20.33 -3.46 8.16
N CYS A 19 19.35 -2.58 8.30
CA CYS A 19 19.31 -1.59 9.37
C CYS A 19 19.16 -2.27 10.74
N GLN A 20 20.06 -1.96 11.69
CA GLN A 20 20.07 -2.53 13.05
C GLN A 20 18.77 -2.30 13.84
N HIS A 21 18.00 -1.28 13.47
CA HIS A 21 16.76 -0.88 14.14
C HIS A 21 15.51 -1.27 13.33
N CYS A 22 15.64 -2.12 12.30
CA CYS A 22 14.52 -2.51 11.46
C CYS A 22 13.66 -3.55 12.18
N TYR A 23 12.42 -3.19 12.52
CA TYR A 23 11.47 -4.13 13.13
C TYR A 23 10.88 -5.16 12.14
N ILE A 24 11.07 -4.93 10.83
CA ILE A 24 10.61 -5.80 9.73
C ILE A 24 11.66 -6.85 9.39
N PHE A 25 12.93 -6.58 9.70
CA PHE A 25 14.04 -7.47 9.39
C PHE A 25 13.87 -8.81 10.11
N SER A 26 13.64 -9.87 9.34
CA SER A 26 13.69 -11.25 9.79
C SER A 26 15.09 -11.80 9.48
N ASP A 27 15.85 -12.09 10.54
CA ASP A 27 17.27 -12.44 10.47
C ASP A 27 17.49 -13.78 9.75
N ASN A 28 17.60 -13.75 8.41
CA ASN A 28 17.90 -14.85 7.49
C ASN A 28 17.14 -16.18 7.68
N ASN A 29 16.10 -16.20 8.52
CA ASN A 29 15.19 -17.32 8.61
C ASN A 29 14.33 -17.29 7.35
N SER A 30 14.78 -18.04 6.36
CA SER A 30 14.14 -18.45 5.11
C SER A 30 12.78 -19.15 5.29
N ALA A 31 12.07 -18.86 6.37
CA ALA A 31 10.74 -19.33 6.66
C ALA A 31 9.73 -18.38 5.99
N LEU A 32 9.44 -18.73 4.73
CA LEU A 32 8.19 -18.42 4.03
C LEU A 32 8.02 -16.97 3.59
N HIS A 33 8.60 -16.68 2.42
CA HIS A 33 8.21 -15.62 1.50
C HIS A 33 6.74 -15.76 1.06
N ASN A 34 5.78 -15.57 1.96
CA ASN A 34 4.39 -15.38 1.57
C ASN A 34 4.18 -13.90 1.23
N GLU A 35 4.91 -13.44 0.22
CA GLU A 35 4.68 -12.13 -0.40
C GLU A 35 3.25 -12.13 -0.96
N LEU A 36 2.51 -11.05 -0.72
CA LEU A 36 1.12 -10.98 -1.17
C LEU A 36 1.10 -11.06 -2.70
N THR A 37 0.27 -11.95 -3.25
CA THR A 37 0.04 -11.96 -4.69
C THR A 37 -0.65 -10.65 -5.10
N TYR A 38 -0.46 -10.22 -6.35
CA TYR A 38 -1.15 -9.03 -6.87
C TYR A 38 -2.67 -9.10 -6.67
N GLU A 39 -3.28 -10.28 -6.85
CA GLU A 39 -4.71 -10.50 -6.62
C GLU A 39 -5.10 -10.28 -5.14
N GLN A 40 -4.29 -10.79 -4.19
CA GLN A 40 -4.52 -10.54 -2.77
C GLN A 40 -4.46 -9.04 -2.46
N ILE A 41 -3.50 -8.31 -3.04
CA ILE A 41 -3.37 -6.86 -2.86
C ILE A 41 -4.59 -6.13 -3.42
N VAL A 42 -5.08 -6.52 -4.61
CA VAL A 42 -6.32 -5.98 -5.20
C VAL A 42 -7.49 -6.15 -4.23
N ASN A 43 -7.68 -7.38 -3.73
CA ASN A 43 -8.76 -7.70 -2.79
C ASN A 43 -8.65 -6.92 -1.47
N ILE A 44 -7.45 -6.77 -0.92
CA ILE A 44 -7.22 -5.98 0.30
C ILE A 44 -7.59 -4.51 0.07
N ILE A 45 -7.17 -3.92 -1.05
CA ILE A 45 -7.47 -2.52 -1.38
C ILE A 45 -8.98 -2.32 -1.55
N ASP A 46 -9.66 -3.21 -2.27
CA ASP A 46 -11.11 -3.12 -2.49
C ASP A 46 -11.91 -3.26 -1.19
N ASN A 47 -11.58 -4.26 -0.36
CA ASN A 47 -12.21 -4.45 0.95
C ASN A 47 -12.00 -3.24 1.87
N SER A 48 -10.81 -2.64 1.83
CA SER A 48 -10.48 -1.45 2.62
C SER A 48 -11.27 -0.21 2.19
N ILE A 49 -11.48 -0.05 0.87
CA ILE A 49 -12.33 1.02 0.32
C ILE A 49 -13.78 0.81 0.75
N GLU A 50 -14.30 -0.41 0.61
CA GLU A 50 -15.67 -0.74 1.02
C GLU A 50 -15.88 -0.51 2.53
N MET A 51 -14.92 -0.93 3.35
CA MET A 51 -14.95 -0.68 4.80
C MET A 51 -15.01 0.83 5.08
N CYS A 52 -14.15 1.62 4.44
CA CYS A 52 -14.11 3.07 4.61
C CYS A 52 -15.43 3.74 4.23
N GLN A 53 -16.09 3.28 3.16
CA GLN A 53 -17.41 3.76 2.77
C GLN A 53 -18.45 3.49 3.87
N LYS A 54 -18.45 2.29 4.47
CA LYS A 54 -19.38 1.91 5.55
C LYS A 54 -19.20 2.76 6.82
N VAL A 55 -17.96 3.13 7.15
CA VAL A 55 -17.65 3.92 8.36
C VAL A 55 -17.49 5.42 8.10
N ASN A 56 -17.85 5.90 6.90
CA ASN A 56 -17.71 7.29 6.47
C ASN A 56 -16.29 7.85 6.72
N ARG A 57 -15.28 7.15 6.18
CA ARG A 57 -13.86 7.52 6.22
C ARG A 57 -13.28 7.57 4.81
N THR A 58 -12.22 8.35 4.63
CA THR A 58 -11.42 8.33 3.40
C THR A 58 -10.24 7.37 3.60
N PRO A 59 -10.07 6.33 2.77
CA PRO A 59 -8.92 5.44 2.89
C PRO A 59 -7.63 6.19 2.55
N TYR A 60 -6.57 5.92 3.31
CA TYR A 60 -5.23 6.46 3.08
C TYR A 60 -4.20 5.35 3.24
N PHE A 61 -3.43 5.04 2.21
CA PHE A 61 -2.49 3.90 2.23
C PHE A 61 -1.04 4.38 2.29
N TYR A 62 -0.30 3.81 3.25
CA TYR A 62 1.15 3.79 3.25
C TYR A 62 1.60 2.45 2.65
N ILE A 63 2.14 2.49 1.44
CA ILE A 63 2.77 1.32 0.82
C ILE A 63 4.17 1.16 1.41
N THR A 64 4.41 0.03 2.07
CA THR A 64 5.61 -0.22 2.86
C THR A 64 5.94 -1.71 2.91
N GLY A 65 6.70 -2.16 3.90
CA GLY A 65 7.30 -3.47 4.01
C GLY A 65 8.80 -3.31 4.28
N GLY A 66 9.62 -4.14 3.67
CA GLY A 66 11.06 -3.88 3.50
C GLY A 66 11.29 -2.64 2.62
N ASP A 67 11.88 -2.83 1.45
CA ASP A 67 11.86 -1.82 0.40
C ASP A 67 10.71 -2.13 -0.58
N PRO A 68 9.61 -1.36 -0.57
CA PRO A 68 8.45 -1.64 -1.42
C PRO A 68 8.77 -1.62 -2.92
N ILE A 69 9.83 -0.93 -3.36
CA ILE A 69 10.26 -0.88 -4.77
C ILE A 69 10.74 -2.26 -5.25
N LEU A 70 11.17 -3.14 -4.35
CA LEU A 70 11.64 -4.49 -4.67
C LEU A 70 10.51 -5.50 -4.93
N HIS A 71 9.24 -5.13 -4.70
CA HIS A 71 8.10 -5.96 -5.06
C HIS A 71 7.90 -5.96 -6.59
N SER A 72 7.72 -7.14 -7.20
CA SER A 72 7.60 -7.27 -8.67
C SER A 72 6.47 -6.44 -9.28
N ASP A 73 5.35 -6.32 -8.56
CA ASP A 73 4.17 -5.56 -8.98
C ASP A 73 4.11 -4.13 -8.44
N PHE A 74 5.19 -3.58 -7.89
CA PHE A 74 5.17 -2.26 -7.24
C PHE A 74 4.46 -1.18 -8.10
N TRP A 75 4.80 -1.09 -9.38
CA TRP A 75 4.20 -0.12 -10.31
C TRP A 75 2.73 -0.42 -10.62
N ASN A 76 2.36 -1.70 -10.73
CA ASN A 76 0.97 -2.12 -10.94
C ASN A 76 0.09 -1.73 -9.74
N ILE A 77 0.62 -1.90 -8.52
CA ILE A 77 -0.05 -1.53 -7.27
C ILE A 77 -0.26 -0.01 -7.19
N LEU A 78 0.74 0.80 -7.54
CA LEU A 78 0.59 2.25 -7.58
C LEU A 78 -0.44 2.69 -8.64
N HIS A 79 -0.44 2.05 -9.81
CA HIS A 79 -1.43 2.30 -10.85
C HIS A 79 -2.85 1.97 -10.37
N LEU A 80 -3.03 0.83 -9.69
CA LEU A 80 -4.29 0.42 -9.08
C LEU A 80 -4.81 1.47 -8.09
N LEU A 81 -3.98 1.94 -7.15
CA LEU A 81 -4.36 2.96 -6.17
C LEU A 81 -4.79 4.28 -6.83
N LYS A 82 -4.11 4.67 -7.91
CA LYS A 82 -4.48 5.83 -8.72
C LYS A 82 -5.84 5.63 -9.41
N MET A 83 -6.06 4.47 -10.04
CA MET A 83 -7.31 4.13 -10.74
C MET A 83 -8.51 4.10 -9.79
N ARG A 84 -8.32 3.62 -8.55
CA ARG A 84 -9.35 3.60 -7.51
C ARG A 84 -9.58 4.96 -6.84
N ARG A 85 -8.90 6.02 -7.29
CA ARG A 85 -8.96 7.38 -6.73
C ARG A 85 -8.68 7.45 -5.22
N VAL A 86 -7.92 6.47 -4.72
CA VAL A 86 -7.45 6.44 -3.33
C VAL A 86 -6.37 7.50 -3.11
N VAL A 87 -5.64 7.85 -4.17
CA VAL A 87 -4.77 9.02 -4.20
C VAL A 87 -5.62 10.28 -4.41
N LYS A 88 -6.27 10.77 -3.35
CA LYS A 88 -6.73 12.16 -3.31
C LYS A 88 -5.53 13.02 -2.99
N ASN A 89 -4.93 13.62 -4.00
CA ASN A 89 -3.93 14.65 -3.76
C ASN A 89 -4.67 15.98 -3.51
N PRO A 90 -4.71 16.52 -2.27
CA PRO A 90 -5.32 17.82 -2.02
C PRO A 90 -4.63 18.95 -2.79
N GLN A 91 -3.40 18.74 -3.29
CA GLN A 91 -2.64 19.73 -4.06
C GLN A 91 -2.72 19.55 -5.59
N PHE A 92 -3.28 18.46 -6.11
CA PHE A 92 -3.42 18.20 -7.56
C PHE A 92 -4.89 18.03 -7.98
N ARG A 93 -5.77 18.93 -7.50
CA ARG A 93 -7.18 18.98 -7.91
C ARG A 93 -7.42 19.82 -9.17
N PHE A 94 -6.36 20.36 -9.78
CA PHE A 94 -6.42 21.02 -11.08
C PHE A 94 -5.69 20.16 -12.10
N LEU A 95 -6.23 20.09 -13.33
CA LEU A 95 -5.68 19.46 -14.54
C LEU A 95 -6.21 18.07 -14.96
N THR A 96 -7.44 17.70 -14.60
CA THR A 96 -8.24 16.82 -15.49
C THR A 96 -9.65 17.37 -15.66
N SER A 97 -9.71 18.59 -16.21
CA SER A 97 -10.87 19.08 -16.94
C SER A 97 -10.36 19.35 -18.36
N ASN A 98 -10.61 18.41 -19.25
CA ASN A 98 -10.79 18.59 -20.69
C ASN A 98 -11.40 17.29 -21.21
#